data_AF-A0A962C7N1-F1
#
_entry.id   AF-A0A962C7N1-F1
#
_cell.length_a   1.000
_cell.length_b   1.000
_cell.length_c   1.000
_cell.angle_alpha   90.00
_cell.angle_beta   90.00
_cell.angle_gamma   90.00
#
_symmetry.space_group_name_H-M   'P 1'
#
loop_
_entity.id
_entity.type
_entity.pdbx_description
1 polymer ?
#
loop_
_entity_poly.entity_id
_entity_poly.type
_entity_poly.pdbx_seq_one_letter_code
_entity_poly.pdbx_strand_id
1 'polypeptide(L)'
;MNDFPRWKHILVALVAVLGVLFAVPSLYQKQPAVQVLANKSGIVDEALKERALQALQQRKIEFQDVEIKDDRLLALFGNTDAQLAAASALRTDLGDNYTVALNLASTVPQWMRMIGANSMPLGLDLQGGVHFLMQVDQKSVLQSQEQRYVDDIRSLLRDKEIRNAKVDRGAQGIVIQASNAADRDKIAAAIGADLIDLNVTDGPSIGDSPTLIAKVKPERIKQIADNTIKQNVSTLRNRINSLGVAEPLIVQQGDSRIVVELPGLQDTAEAKRLLGATATLEYRAVDESVNVAEAVRTGSVPPDSRIYYFKDGRPAVLKKKVIVTGDELVDASSAADPQTGEPAVSVALNSAGARKMLDFTSQNVGKGMAVVLVERIPEVRIVDGKEVRSAKIEEN
;
A
#
# COMPACT_ATOMS: atom_id res chain seq x y z
N MET A 1 -59.59 -29.58 -13.15
CA MET A 1 -59.71 -28.30 -12.43
C MET A 1 -58.47 -27.50 -12.71
N ASN A 2 -58.62 -26.36 -13.38
CA ASN A 2 -57.52 -25.42 -13.59
C ASN A 2 -58.15 -24.03 -13.41
N ASP A 3 -58.13 -23.54 -12.18
CA ASP A 3 -58.95 -22.40 -11.74
C ASP A 3 -58.37 -21.03 -12.15
N PHE A 4 -57.31 -21.03 -12.97
CA PHE A 4 -56.64 -19.82 -13.43
C PHE A 4 -56.87 -19.55 -14.92
N PRO A 5 -57.03 -18.27 -15.33
CA PRO A 5 -57.06 -17.87 -16.73
C PRO A 5 -55.78 -18.29 -17.49
N ARG A 6 -55.92 -18.69 -18.76
CA ARG A 6 -54.81 -19.15 -19.62
C ARG A 6 -53.61 -18.20 -19.69
N TRP A 7 -53.85 -16.89 -19.64
CA TRP A 7 -52.78 -15.88 -19.64
C TRP A 7 -51.89 -15.94 -18.38
N LYS A 8 -52.44 -16.34 -17.22
CA LYS A 8 -51.64 -16.52 -16.00
C LYS A 8 -50.69 -17.71 -16.13
N HIS A 9 -51.11 -18.78 -16.79
CA HIS A 9 -50.22 -19.91 -17.09
C HIS A 9 -49.10 -19.52 -18.06
N ILE A 10 -49.41 -18.71 -19.08
CA ILE A 10 -48.40 -18.16 -20.01
C ILE A 10 -47.41 -17.26 -19.26
N LEU A 11 -47.91 -16.41 -18.36
CA LEU A 11 -47.07 -15.54 -17.54
C LEU A 11 -46.14 -16.36 -16.62
N VAL A 12 -46.67 -17.38 -15.93
CA VAL A 12 -45.88 -18.26 -15.07
C VAL A 12 -44.81 -19.00 -15.87
N ALA A 13 -45.15 -19.52 -17.06
CA ALA A 13 -44.18 -20.18 -17.93
C ALA A 13 -43.08 -19.20 -18.38
N LEU A 14 -43.43 -17.98 -18.76
CA LEU A 14 -42.47 -16.95 -19.16
C LEU A 14 -41.54 -16.55 -18.01
N VAL A 15 -42.07 -16.38 -16.79
CA VAL A 15 -41.26 -16.11 -15.59
C VAL A 15 -40.35 -17.30 -15.27
N ALA A 16 -40.82 -18.54 -15.40
CA ALA A 16 -40.00 -19.72 -15.19
C ALA A 16 -38.86 -19.82 -16.22
N VAL A 17 -39.13 -19.55 -17.50
CA VAL A 17 -38.12 -19.53 -18.56
C VAL A 17 -37.07 -18.45 -18.30
N LEU A 18 -37.49 -17.23 -17.92
CA LEU A 18 -36.57 -16.17 -17.54
C LEU A 18 -35.75 -16.54 -16.29
N GLY A 19 -36.38 -17.16 -15.29
CA GLY A 19 -35.68 -17.66 -14.09
C GLY A 19 -34.60 -18.69 -14.43
N VAL A 20 -34.90 -19.63 -15.32
CA VAL A 20 -33.91 -20.60 -15.82
C VAL A 20 -32.81 -19.88 -16.59
N LEU A 21 -33.15 -18.97 -17.52
CA LEU A 21 -32.19 -18.22 -18.33
C LEU A 21 -31.16 -17.46 -17.47
N PHE A 22 -31.61 -16.82 -16.38
CA PHE A 22 -30.73 -16.11 -15.45
C PHE A 22 -30.01 -17.04 -14.44
N ALA A 23 -30.45 -18.29 -14.29
CA ALA A 23 -29.77 -19.30 -13.45
C ALA A 23 -28.69 -20.10 -14.21
N VAL A 24 -28.85 -20.31 -15.53
CA VAL A 24 -27.87 -21.02 -16.38
C VAL A 24 -26.43 -20.47 -16.29
N PRO A 25 -26.17 -19.14 -16.21
CA PRO A 25 -24.80 -18.62 -16.05
C PRO A 25 -24.01 -19.26 -14.91
N SER A 26 -24.67 -19.68 -13.83
CA SER A 26 -24.04 -20.29 -12.66
C SER A 26 -23.61 -21.75 -12.88
N LEU A 27 -24.08 -22.42 -13.93
CA LEU A 27 -23.65 -23.78 -14.30
C LEU A 27 -22.32 -23.80 -15.07
N TYR A 28 -21.91 -22.65 -15.62
CA TYR A 28 -20.64 -22.53 -16.34
C TYR A 28 -19.47 -22.57 -15.35
N GLN A 29 -18.68 -23.64 -15.42
CA GLN A 29 -17.49 -23.77 -14.57
C GLN A 29 -16.41 -22.77 -15.00
N LYS A 30 -15.74 -22.18 -14.00
CA LYS A 30 -14.63 -21.27 -14.26
C LYS A 30 -13.44 -22.06 -14.82
N GLN A 31 -12.76 -21.50 -15.81
CA GLN A 31 -11.59 -22.12 -16.43
C GLN A 31 -10.28 -21.56 -15.87
N PRO A 32 -9.24 -22.41 -15.73
CA PRO A 32 -7.88 -21.97 -15.42
C PRO A 32 -7.41 -20.87 -16.38
N ALA A 33 -6.97 -19.74 -15.83
CA ALA A 33 -6.52 -18.60 -16.61
C ALA A 33 -5.28 -17.94 -15.99
N VAL A 34 -4.37 -17.44 -16.82
CA VAL A 34 -3.32 -16.53 -16.37
C VAL A 34 -3.69 -15.14 -16.84
N GLN A 35 -3.74 -14.20 -15.92
CA GLN A 35 -3.94 -12.80 -16.24
C GLN A 35 -2.63 -12.04 -16.10
N VAL A 36 -2.42 -11.10 -17.01
CA VAL A 36 -1.26 -10.21 -17.03
C VAL A 36 -1.77 -8.78 -16.98
N LEU A 37 -1.41 -8.08 -15.92
CA LEU A 37 -1.75 -6.68 -15.67
C LEU A 37 -0.48 -5.84 -15.85
N ALA A 38 -0.62 -4.64 -16.41
CA ALA A 38 0.45 -3.66 -16.36
C ALA A 38 0.65 -3.17 -14.92
N ASN A 39 1.89 -3.12 -14.45
CA ASN A 39 2.22 -2.58 -13.11
C ASN A 39 2.90 -1.21 -13.20
N LYS A 40 4.00 -1.13 -13.96
CA LYS A 40 4.83 0.07 -14.11
C LYS A 40 4.52 0.78 -15.44
N SER A 41 5.54 1.06 -16.24
CA SER A 41 5.46 1.57 -17.62
C SER A 41 5.01 0.50 -18.64
N GLY A 42 4.48 -0.63 -18.17
CA GLY A 42 3.91 -1.66 -19.04
C GLY A 42 2.63 -1.17 -19.70
N ILE A 43 2.42 -1.58 -20.96
CA ILE A 43 1.19 -1.31 -21.70
C ILE A 43 0.62 -2.67 -22.09
N VAL A 44 -0.68 -2.85 -21.90
CA VAL A 44 -1.38 -4.06 -22.35
C VAL A 44 -1.83 -3.85 -23.80
N ASP A 45 -0.95 -4.20 -24.73
CA ASP A 45 -1.16 -4.04 -26.17
C ASP A 45 -0.95 -5.36 -26.93
N GLU A 46 -1.18 -5.33 -28.24
CA GLU A 46 -0.99 -6.51 -29.09
C GLU A 46 0.46 -7.00 -29.07
N ALA A 47 1.44 -6.11 -28.86
CA ALA A 47 2.85 -6.48 -28.72
C ALA A 47 3.12 -7.26 -27.43
N LEU A 48 2.44 -6.94 -26.32
CA LEU A 48 2.44 -7.79 -25.13
C LEU A 48 1.84 -9.16 -25.43
N LYS A 49 0.72 -9.21 -26.17
CA LYS A 49 0.07 -10.47 -26.54
C LYS A 49 0.97 -11.36 -27.39
N GLU A 50 1.65 -10.80 -28.39
CA GLU A 50 2.63 -11.53 -29.18
C GLU A 50 3.79 -12.08 -28.33
N ARG A 51 4.33 -11.27 -27.41
CA ARG A 51 5.39 -11.72 -26.48
C ARG A 51 4.90 -12.84 -25.56
N ALA A 52 3.68 -12.74 -25.03
CA ALA A 52 3.09 -13.79 -24.21
C ALA A 52 2.89 -15.08 -25.01
N LEU A 53 2.37 -15.00 -26.24
CA LEU A 53 2.22 -16.15 -27.14
C LEU A 53 3.56 -16.81 -27.43
N GLN A 54 4.60 -16.03 -27.74
CA GLN A 54 5.95 -16.55 -27.97
C GLN A 54 6.50 -17.27 -26.74
N ALA A 55 6.34 -16.68 -25.54
CA ALA A 55 6.79 -17.27 -24.28
C ALA A 55 6.12 -18.64 -24.00
N LEU A 56 4.82 -18.77 -24.29
CA LEU A 56 4.07 -20.01 -24.14
C LEU A 56 4.48 -21.06 -25.20
N GLN A 57 4.62 -20.66 -26.46
CA GLN A 57 4.99 -21.54 -27.56
C GLN A 57 6.42 -22.07 -27.46
N GLN A 58 7.39 -21.23 -27.07
CA GLN A 58 8.79 -21.64 -26.89
C GLN A 58 8.93 -22.75 -25.85
N ARG A 59 8.10 -22.73 -24.81
CA ARG A 59 8.06 -23.75 -23.75
C ARG A 59 7.05 -24.87 -24.02
N LYS A 60 6.39 -24.86 -25.19
CA LYS A 60 5.39 -25.85 -25.62
C LYS A 60 4.23 -26.01 -24.62
N ILE A 61 3.78 -24.89 -24.04
CA ILE A 61 2.65 -24.87 -23.12
C ILE A 61 1.36 -24.78 -23.92
N GLU A 62 0.45 -25.74 -23.75
CA GLU A 62 -0.85 -25.71 -24.41
C GLU A 62 -1.75 -24.63 -23.80
N PHE A 63 -2.28 -23.74 -24.65
CA PHE A 63 -3.26 -22.72 -24.29
C PHE A 63 -4.47 -22.82 -25.23
N GLN A 64 -5.64 -22.43 -24.75
CA GLN A 64 -6.88 -22.46 -25.54
C GLN A 64 -7.09 -21.13 -26.27
N ASP A 65 -6.91 -20.03 -25.55
CA ASP A 65 -7.12 -18.69 -26.08
C ASP A 65 -6.23 -17.70 -25.34
N VAL A 66 -5.87 -16.60 -26.01
CA VAL A 66 -5.17 -15.47 -25.41
C VAL A 66 -5.79 -14.20 -25.96
N GLU A 67 -6.52 -13.47 -25.13
CA GLU A 67 -7.20 -12.23 -25.50
C GLU A 67 -6.79 -11.06 -24.60
N ILE A 68 -6.90 -9.84 -25.12
CA ILE A 68 -6.80 -8.62 -24.32
C ILE A 68 -8.22 -8.17 -24.03
N LYS A 69 -8.52 -7.95 -22.74
CA LYS A 69 -9.84 -7.57 -22.27
C LYS A 69 -9.73 -6.70 -21.04
N ASP A 70 -10.51 -5.63 -20.94
CA ASP A 70 -10.56 -4.76 -19.76
C ASP A 70 -9.15 -4.35 -19.25
N ASP A 71 -8.29 -3.93 -20.19
CA ASP A 71 -6.90 -3.49 -19.94
C ASP A 71 -6.00 -4.54 -19.26
N ARG A 72 -6.31 -5.83 -19.46
CA ARG A 72 -5.47 -6.96 -19.04
C ARG A 72 -5.38 -7.99 -20.16
N LEU A 73 -4.27 -8.72 -20.21
CA LEU A 73 -4.15 -9.88 -21.08
C LEU A 73 -4.61 -11.12 -20.31
N LEU A 74 -5.47 -11.92 -20.92
CA LEU A 74 -6.05 -13.13 -20.35
C LEU A 74 -5.69 -14.32 -21.24
N ALA A 75 -4.94 -15.27 -20.69
CA ALA A 75 -4.63 -16.53 -21.34
C ALA A 75 -5.42 -17.67 -20.66
N LEU A 76 -6.19 -18.44 -21.44
CA LEU A 76 -7.02 -19.56 -20.99
C LEU A 76 -6.30 -20.89 -21.18
N PHE A 77 -6.42 -21.78 -20.19
CA PHE A 77 -5.74 -23.07 -20.17
C PHE A 77 -6.74 -24.21 -19.90
N GLY A 78 -6.44 -25.38 -20.45
CA GLY A 78 -7.30 -26.57 -20.26
C GLY A 78 -7.18 -27.20 -18.88
N ASN A 79 -6.10 -26.96 -18.15
CA ASN A 79 -5.85 -27.51 -16.82
C ASN A 79 -4.95 -26.59 -15.99
N THR A 80 -4.91 -26.86 -14.68
CA THR A 80 -4.13 -26.08 -13.70
C THR A 80 -2.63 -26.25 -13.90
N ASP A 81 -2.15 -27.41 -14.37
CA ASP A 81 -0.71 -27.64 -14.56
C ASP A 81 -0.15 -26.75 -15.69
N ALA A 82 -0.86 -26.66 -16.81
CA ALA A 82 -0.54 -25.76 -17.92
C ALA A 82 -0.62 -24.30 -17.48
N GLN A 83 -1.61 -23.94 -16.65
CA GLN A 83 -1.74 -22.60 -16.07
C GLN A 83 -0.54 -22.24 -15.18
N LEU A 84 -0.11 -23.13 -14.29
CA LEU A 84 1.04 -22.91 -13.39
C LEU A 84 2.36 -22.79 -14.16
N ALA A 85 2.55 -23.64 -15.17
CA ALA A 85 3.69 -23.56 -16.07
C ALA A 85 3.69 -22.24 -16.86
N ALA A 86 2.53 -21.84 -17.37
CA ALA A 86 2.35 -20.58 -18.10
C ALA A 86 2.64 -19.37 -17.22
N ALA A 87 2.12 -19.33 -15.99
CA ALA A 87 2.36 -18.23 -15.07
C ALA A 87 3.85 -18.09 -14.76
N SER A 88 4.55 -19.21 -14.53
CA SER A 88 5.99 -19.22 -14.27
C SER A 88 6.79 -18.72 -15.49
N ALA A 89 6.43 -19.18 -16.68
CA ALA A 89 7.02 -18.77 -17.96
C ALA A 89 6.83 -17.27 -18.21
N LEU A 90 5.59 -16.78 -18.10
CA LEU A 90 5.24 -15.39 -18.34
C LEU A 90 5.88 -14.45 -17.30
N ARG A 91 5.96 -14.84 -16.02
CA ARG A 91 6.68 -14.07 -15.00
C ARG A 91 8.15 -13.87 -15.37
N THR A 92 8.77 -14.92 -15.91
CA THR A 92 10.20 -14.89 -16.29
C THR A 92 10.44 -14.01 -17.50
N ASP A 93 9.60 -14.11 -18.53
CA ASP A 93 9.86 -13.45 -19.82
C ASP A 93 9.34 -12.01 -19.87
N LEU A 94 8.22 -11.73 -19.22
CA LEU A 94 7.63 -10.39 -19.21
C LEU A 94 8.33 -9.47 -18.20
N GLY A 95 8.96 -10.05 -17.17
CA GLY A 95 9.70 -9.35 -16.13
C GLY A 95 8.82 -8.46 -15.24
N ASP A 96 9.48 -7.59 -14.47
CA ASP A 96 8.85 -6.82 -13.39
C ASP A 96 7.90 -5.69 -13.84
N ASN A 97 7.79 -5.45 -15.16
CA ASN A 97 6.88 -4.45 -15.72
C ASN A 97 5.42 -4.91 -15.72
N TYR A 98 5.19 -6.23 -15.60
CA TYR A 98 3.88 -6.85 -15.64
C TYR A 98 3.67 -7.73 -14.41
N THR A 99 2.47 -7.66 -13.84
CA THR A 99 2.04 -8.57 -12.79
C THR A 99 1.31 -9.73 -13.43
N VAL A 100 1.89 -10.93 -13.31
CA VAL A 100 1.30 -12.17 -13.81
C VAL A 100 0.65 -12.89 -12.63
N ALA A 101 -0.66 -13.03 -12.68
CA ALA A 101 -1.46 -13.63 -11.61
C ALA A 101 -2.25 -14.83 -12.12
N LEU A 102 -2.39 -15.84 -11.25
CA LEU A 102 -3.27 -16.98 -11.47
C LEU A 102 -4.73 -16.55 -11.22
N ASN A 103 -5.62 -16.85 -12.16
CA ASN A 103 -7.03 -16.51 -12.08
C ASN A 103 -7.92 -17.67 -12.59
N LEU A 104 -9.22 -17.57 -12.32
CA LEU A 104 -10.27 -18.42 -12.86
C LEU A 104 -11.21 -17.57 -13.70
N ALA A 105 -11.11 -17.69 -15.02
CA ALA A 105 -11.91 -16.91 -15.95
C ALA A 105 -13.35 -17.43 -16.05
N SER A 106 -14.30 -16.51 -16.20
CA SER A 106 -15.70 -16.86 -16.45
C SER A 106 -15.88 -17.36 -17.90
N THR A 107 -16.46 -18.54 -18.05
CA THR A 107 -16.81 -19.14 -19.35
C THR A 107 -18.23 -18.78 -19.80
N VAL A 108 -18.89 -17.83 -19.11
CA VAL A 108 -20.24 -17.41 -19.47
C VAL A 108 -20.23 -16.73 -20.86
N PRO A 109 -21.07 -17.18 -21.80
CA PRO A 109 -21.15 -16.60 -23.14
C PRO A 109 -21.42 -15.10 -23.11
N GLN A 110 -20.85 -14.36 -24.07
CA GLN A 110 -20.97 -12.90 -24.13
C GLN A 110 -22.43 -12.43 -24.26
N TRP A 111 -23.26 -13.14 -25.04
CA TRP A 111 -24.67 -12.81 -25.23
C TRP A 111 -25.48 -12.84 -23.92
N MET A 112 -25.11 -13.74 -23.00
CA MET A 112 -25.77 -13.91 -21.71
C MET A 112 -25.36 -12.78 -20.75
N ARG A 113 -24.08 -12.36 -20.79
CA ARG A 113 -23.61 -11.18 -20.06
C ARG A 113 -24.24 -9.88 -20.56
N MET A 114 -24.47 -9.75 -21.88
CA MET A 114 -25.08 -8.55 -22.48
C MET A 114 -26.53 -8.32 -22.00
N ILE A 115 -27.26 -9.38 -21.64
CA ILE A 115 -28.61 -9.27 -21.05
C ILE A 115 -28.59 -9.16 -19.52
N GLY A 116 -27.41 -9.00 -18.90
CA GLY A 116 -27.24 -8.91 -17.45
C GLY A 116 -27.29 -10.25 -16.71
N ALA A 117 -27.32 -11.39 -17.43
CA ALA A 117 -27.29 -12.72 -16.83
C ALA A 117 -25.83 -13.10 -16.51
N ASN A 118 -25.33 -12.57 -15.40
CA ASN A 118 -24.00 -12.88 -14.87
C ASN A 118 -24.06 -14.09 -13.93
N SER A 119 -22.92 -14.79 -13.77
CA SER A 119 -22.78 -15.85 -12.76
C SER A 119 -22.87 -15.24 -11.36
N MET A 120 -23.47 -15.98 -10.42
CA MET A 120 -23.56 -15.54 -9.02
C MET A 120 -22.15 -15.50 -8.39
N PRO A 121 -21.79 -14.43 -7.65
CA PRO A 121 -20.53 -14.40 -6.95
C PRO A 121 -20.52 -15.48 -5.86
N LEU A 122 -19.47 -16.29 -5.86
CA LEU A 122 -19.29 -17.38 -4.91
C LEU A 122 -18.42 -16.88 -3.76
N GLY A 123 -18.86 -17.14 -2.54
CA GLY A 123 -18.06 -16.86 -1.35
C GLY A 123 -16.83 -17.76 -1.27
N LEU A 124 -15.95 -17.45 -0.31
CA LEU A 124 -14.71 -18.18 -0.06
C LEU A 124 -14.93 -19.70 0.11
N ASP A 125 -16.01 -20.10 0.79
CA ASP A 125 -16.30 -21.52 1.06
C ASP A 125 -16.66 -22.32 -0.20
N LEU A 126 -17.19 -21.65 -1.23
CA LEU A 126 -17.64 -22.30 -2.47
C LEU A 126 -16.59 -22.22 -3.58
N GLN A 127 -15.79 -21.15 -3.62
CA GLN A 127 -14.79 -20.92 -4.67
C GLN A 127 -13.35 -21.21 -4.21
N GLY A 128 -13.13 -21.39 -2.90
CA GLY A 128 -11.79 -21.34 -2.32
C GLY A 128 -11.20 -19.92 -2.37
N GLY A 129 -9.99 -19.76 -1.85
CA GLY A 129 -9.29 -18.47 -1.78
C GLY A 129 -8.58 -18.27 -0.45
N VAL A 130 -8.51 -17.03 0.02
CA VAL A 130 -7.88 -16.67 1.30
C VAL A 130 -8.70 -15.70 2.13
N HIS A 131 -8.62 -15.89 3.44
CA HIS A 131 -9.11 -14.98 4.47
C HIS A 131 -7.92 -14.49 5.30
N PHE A 132 -7.68 -13.18 5.29
CA PHE A 132 -6.66 -12.53 6.11
C PHE A 132 -7.30 -11.70 7.21
N LEU A 133 -6.79 -11.88 8.43
CA LEU A 133 -7.06 -10.99 9.55
C LEU A 133 -5.81 -10.18 9.83
N MET A 134 -5.87 -8.88 9.57
CA MET A 134 -4.78 -7.94 9.81
C MET A 134 -5.08 -7.10 11.04
N GLN A 135 -4.08 -6.87 11.90
CA GLN A 135 -4.23 -6.04 13.09
C GLN A 135 -3.21 -4.90 13.07
N VAL A 136 -3.66 -3.69 13.40
CA VAL A 136 -2.76 -2.54 13.56
C VAL A 136 -1.96 -2.71 14.86
N ASP A 137 -0.64 -2.57 14.77
CA ASP A 137 0.24 -2.55 15.95
C ASP A 137 0.08 -1.21 16.69
N GLN A 138 -0.91 -1.15 17.58
CA GLN A 138 -1.21 0.04 18.39
C GLN A 138 -0.01 0.46 19.24
N LYS A 139 0.83 -0.48 19.67
CA LYS A 139 2.01 -0.18 20.48
C LYS A 139 3.05 0.57 19.64
N SER A 140 3.31 0.10 18.42
CA SER A 140 4.22 0.80 17.50
C SER A 140 3.69 2.19 17.14
N VAL A 141 2.39 2.31 16.85
CA VAL A 141 1.76 3.60 16.56
C VAL A 141 1.91 4.56 17.74
N LEU A 142 1.65 4.10 18.97
CA LEU A 142 1.81 4.91 20.17
C LEU A 142 3.28 5.34 20.37
N GLN A 143 4.23 4.42 20.23
CA GLN A 143 5.65 4.72 20.38
C GLN A 143 6.16 5.75 19.36
N SER A 144 5.72 5.63 18.10
CA SER A 144 6.04 6.59 17.04
C SER A 144 5.41 7.96 17.33
N GLN A 145 4.19 8.00 17.86
CA GLN A 145 3.54 9.25 18.24
C GLN A 145 4.16 9.89 19.48
N GLU A 146 4.55 9.12 20.50
CA GLU A 146 5.30 9.63 21.65
C GLU A 146 6.64 10.21 21.21
N GLN A 147 7.34 9.55 20.28
CA GLN A 147 8.59 10.06 19.74
C GLN A 147 8.38 11.38 18.99
N ARG A 148 7.29 11.50 18.22
CA ARG A 148 6.90 12.75 17.56
C ARG A 148 6.68 13.88 18.56
N TYR A 149 5.87 13.63 19.60
CA TYR A 149 5.62 14.62 20.64
C TYR A 149 6.90 14.98 21.43
N VAL A 150 7.83 14.05 21.64
CA VAL A 150 9.15 14.38 22.22
C VAL A 150 9.84 15.45 21.38
N ASP A 151 9.86 15.29 20.06
CA ASP A 151 10.53 16.25 19.17
C ASP A 151 9.78 17.57 19.07
N ASP A 152 8.45 17.55 19.10
CA ASP A 152 7.60 18.74 19.10
C ASP A 152 7.73 19.52 20.41
N ILE A 153 7.72 18.85 21.57
CA ILE A 153 7.99 19.47 22.87
C ILE A 153 9.38 20.10 22.87
N ARG A 154 10.41 19.39 22.40
CA ARG A 154 11.77 19.96 22.30
C ARG A 154 11.80 21.22 21.43
N SER A 155 10.99 21.28 20.37
CA SER A 155 10.88 22.49 19.53
C SER A 155 10.17 23.61 20.27
N LEU A 156 9.01 23.33 20.85
CA LEU A 156 8.23 24.27 21.65
C LEU A 156 9.08 24.90 22.77
N LEU A 157 9.88 24.10 23.47
CA LEU A 157 10.74 24.60 24.55
C LEU A 157 11.84 25.53 24.04
N ARG A 158 12.39 25.27 22.84
CA ARG A 158 13.33 26.20 22.20
C ARG A 158 12.64 27.51 21.81
N ASP A 159 11.45 27.42 21.23
CA ASP A 159 10.70 28.60 20.75
C ASP A 159 10.24 29.50 21.90
N LYS A 160 9.92 28.92 23.07
CA LYS A 160 9.58 29.67 24.30
C LYS A 160 10.82 30.04 25.14
N GLU A 161 12.02 29.83 24.61
CA GLU A 161 13.32 30.09 25.27
C GLU A 161 13.51 29.38 26.63
N ILE A 162 12.84 28.26 26.86
CA ILE A 162 12.98 27.43 28.07
C ILE A 162 14.20 26.53 27.87
N ARG A 163 15.29 26.85 28.58
CA ARG A 163 16.58 26.15 28.45
C ARG A 163 16.69 24.98 29.42
N ASN A 164 17.62 24.07 29.13
CA ASN A 164 18.07 22.99 30.03
C ASN A 164 16.98 22.02 30.50
N ALA A 165 15.90 21.88 29.72
CA ALA A 165 14.92 20.82 29.91
C ALA A 165 15.34 19.59 29.11
N LYS A 166 15.34 18.42 29.74
CA LYS A 166 15.57 17.14 29.08
C LYS A 166 14.22 16.48 28.81
N VAL A 167 13.98 16.11 27.56
CA VAL A 167 12.72 15.50 27.11
C VAL A 167 13.04 14.17 26.48
N ASP A 168 12.53 13.08 27.04
CA ASP A 168 12.75 11.73 26.53
C ASP A 168 11.48 10.87 26.71
N ARG A 169 11.38 9.77 25.96
CA ARG A 169 10.32 8.79 26.17
C ARG A 169 10.66 7.90 27.37
N GLY A 170 9.73 7.78 28.32
CA GLY A 170 9.80 6.86 29.44
C GLY A 170 8.74 5.75 29.35
N ALA A 171 8.71 4.89 30.37
CA ALA A 171 7.75 3.79 30.44
C ALA A 171 6.30 4.24 30.69
N GLN A 172 6.12 5.45 31.22
CA GLN A 172 4.80 6.02 31.56
C GLN A 172 4.38 7.14 30.61
N GLY A 173 5.01 7.25 29.44
CA GLY A 173 4.81 8.35 28.50
C GLY A 173 6.05 9.22 28.38
N ILE A 174 5.87 10.47 27.99
CA ILE A 174 6.96 11.42 27.73
C ILE A 174 7.39 12.04 29.05
N VAL A 175 8.68 11.93 29.38
CA VAL A 175 9.26 12.44 30.61
C VAL A 175 10.01 13.73 30.29
N ILE A 176 9.63 14.82 30.97
CA ILE A 176 10.28 16.12 30.83
C ILE A 176 10.90 16.49 32.17
N GLN A 177 12.22 16.47 32.23
CA GLN A 177 12.99 16.89 33.39
C GLN A 177 13.31 18.39 33.24
N ALA A 178 12.74 19.20 34.12
CA ALA A 178 12.97 20.64 34.16
C ALA A 178 14.17 20.98 35.05
N SER A 179 14.77 22.16 34.83
CA SER A 179 15.90 22.62 35.65
C SER A 179 15.52 23.06 37.06
N ASN A 180 14.31 23.61 37.23
CA ASN A 180 13.79 24.08 38.52
C ASN A 180 12.24 24.10 38.48
N ALA A 181 11.61 24.38 39.62
CA ALA A 181 10.15 24.36 39.75
C ALA A 181 9.45 25.43 38.89
N ALA A 182 10.04 26.63 38.76
CA ALA A 182 9.47 27.71 37.95
C ALA A 182 9.48 27.36 36.45
N ASP A 183 10.55 26.74 35.96
CA ASP A 183 10.63 26.25 34.59
C ASP A 183 9.70 25.07 34.36
N ARG A 184 9.52 24.19 35.36
CA ARG A 184 8.51 23.13 35.31
C ARG A 184 7.10 23.69 35.12
N ASP A 185 6.72 24.74 35.84
CA ASP A 185 5.39 25.36 35.71
C ASP A 185 5.22 26.05 34.34
N LYS A 186 6.26 26.74 33.84
CA LYS A 186 6.27 27.32 32.49
C LYS A 186 6.12 26.26 31.41
N ILE A 187 6.84 25.13 31.53
CA ILE A 187 6.74 24.00 30.60
C ILE A 187 5.33 23.43 30.61
N ALA A 188 4.75 23.19 31.79
CA ALA A 188 3.38 22.67 31.90
C ALA A 188 2.37 23.60 31.23
N ALA A 189 2.49 24.92 31.44
CA ALA A 189 1.63 25.91 30.81
C ALA A 189 1.81 25.96 29.28
N ALA A 190 3.05 25.91 28.78
CA ALA A 190 3.34 25.92 27.35
C ALA A 190 2.77 24.67 26.65
N ILE A 191 2.97 23.48 27.23
CA ILE A 191 2.42 22.23 26.68
C ILE A 191 0.90 22.26 26.71
N GLY A 192 0.29 22.72 27.81
CA GLY A 192 -1.17 22.81 27.93
C GLY A 192 -1.83 23.77 26.93
N ALA A 193 -1.12 24.82 26.51
CA ALA A 193 -1.60 25.78 25.52
C ALA A 193 -1.45 25.28 24.08
N ASP A 194 -0.26 24.78 23.73
CA ASP A 194 0.11 24.53 22.32
C ASP A 194 -0.05 23.04 21.93
N LEU A 195 -0.05 22.11 22.89
CA LEU A 195 -0.16 20.66 22.67
C LEU A 195 -1.36 20.08 23.44
N ILE A 196 -2.56 20.53 23.04
CA ILE A 196 -3.83 20.16 23.67
C ILE A 196 -4.14 18.67 23.69
N ASP A 197 -3.45 17.86 22.89
CA ASP A 197 -3.62 16.41 22.80
C ASP A 197 -2.87 15.65 23.91
N LEU A 198 -2.12 16.35 24.77
CA LEU A 198 -1.36 15.77 25.88
C LEU A 198 -2.04 16.04 27.22
N ASN A 199 -2.05 15.02 28.08
CA ASN A 199 -2.32 15.17 29.51
C ASN A 199 -0.98 15.25 30.23
N VAL A 200 -0.71 16.38 30.87
CA VAL A 200 0.51 16.63 31.62
C VAL A 200 0.23 16.48 33.11
N THR A 201 1.03 15.65 33.78
CA THR A 201 0.96 15.45 35.23
C THR A 201 2.34 15.58 35.85
N ASP A 202 2.40 15.83 37.15
CA ASP A 202 3.65 15.75 37.90
C ASP A 202 4.23 14.33 37.89
N GLY A 203 5.54 14.25 37.69
CA GLY A 203 6.31 13.02 37.75
C GLY A 203 7.22 12.96 38.98
N PRO A 204 7.76 11.77 39.33
CA PRO A 204 8.78 11.67 40.35
C PRO A 204 10.02 12.49 39.95
N SER A 205 10.56 13.25 40.89
CA SER A 205 11.79 14.02 40.66
C SER A 205 12.96 13.06 40.42
N ILE A 206 13.84 13.40 39.48
CA ILE A 206 15.04 12.62 39.16
C ILE A 206 16.24 13.42 39.69
N GLY A 207 16.78 12.99 40.83
CA GLY A 207 17.71 13.81 41.61
C GLY A 207 17.02 15.07 42.12
N ASP A 208 17.66 16.24 41.95
CA ASP A 208 17.10 17.54 42.34
C ASP A 208 16.22 18.18 41.25
N SER A 209 16.03 17.51 40.11
CA SER A 209 15.27 18.06 38.99
C SER A 209 13.79 17.68 39.08
N PRO A 210 12.87 18.67 39.09
CA PRO A 210 11.44 18.40 39.00
C PRO A 210 11.07 17.86 37.62
N THR A 211 10.13 16.92 37.58
CA THR A 211 9.77 16.18 36.37
C THR A 211 8.29 16.31 36.06
N LEU A 212 7.96 16.40 34.77
CA LEU A 212 6.61 16.24 34.24
C LEU A 212 6.50 14.94 33.45
N ILE A 213 5.32 14.33 33.48
CA ILE A 213 4.94 13.22 32.61
C ILE A 213 3.82 13.70 31.69
N ALA A 214 4.07 13.69 30.39
CA ALA A 214 3.06 13.96 29.37
C ALA A 214 2.62 12.65 28.71
N LYS A 215 1.31 12.38 28.75
CA LYS A 215 0.67 11.22 28.11
C LYS A 215 -0.24 11.69 26.98
N VAL A 216 -0.22 10.98 25.86
CA VAL A 216 -1.20 11.22 24.79
C VAL A 216 -2.59 10.88 25.30
N LYS A 217 -3.57 11.77 25.05
CA LYS A 217 -4.96 11.56 25.44
C LYS A 217 -5.54 10.31 24.77
N PRO A 218 -6.33 9.47 25.46
CA PRO A 218 -6.94 8.26 24.89
C PRO A 218 -7.78 8.53 23.64
N GLU A 219 -8.48 9.66 23.60
CA GLU A 219 -9.31 10.07 22.47
C GLU A 219 -8.46 10.29 21.22
N ARG A 220 -7.28 10.91 21.40
CA ARG A 220 -6.34 11.14 20.31
C ARG A 220 -5.74 9.84 19.80
N ILE A 221 -5.38 8.92 20.70
CA ILE A 221 -4.89 7.57 20.33
C ILE A 221 -5.93 6.84 19.49
N LYS A 222 -7.21 6.89 19.91
CA LYS A 222 -8.31 6.27 19.17
C LYS A 222 -8.49 6.89 17.77
N GLN A 223 -8.49 8.21 17.67
CA GLN A 223 -8.58 8.90 16.37
C GLN A 223 -7.44 8.52 15.43
N ILE A 224 -6.21 8.44 15.95
CA ILE A 224 -5.05 8.02 15.16
C ILE A 224 -5.26 6.58 14.67
N ALA A 225 -5.66 5.66 15.54
CA ALA A 225 -5.94 4.28 15.17
C ALA A 225 -7.02 4.17 14.08
N ASP A 226 -8.14 4.89 14.23
CA ASP A 226 -9.23 4.91 13.26
C ASP A 226 -8.78 5.45 11.89
N ASN A 227 -7.99 6.52 11.88
CA ASN A 227 -7.44 7.09 10.65
C ASN A 227 -6.44 6.15 9.98
N THR A 228 -5.56 5.51 10.77
CA THR A 228 -4.61 4.50 10.26
C THR A 228 -5.36 3.32 9.62
N ILE A 229 -6.46 2.86 10.21
CA ILE A 229 -7.27 1.78 9.62
C ILE A 229 -7.86 2.21 8.28
N LYS A 230 -8.47 3.40 8.20
CA LYS A 230 -9.05 3.92 6.95
C LYS A 230 -8.00 4.04 5.85
N GLN A 231 -6.83 4.57 6.17
CA GLN A 231 -5.70 4.67 5.24
C GLN A 231 -5.24 3.28 4.78
N ASN A 232 -5.06 2.35 5.72
CA ASN A 232 -4.65 0.98 5.41
C ASN A 232 -5.67 0.26 4.54
N VAL A 233 -6.98 0.44 4.77
CA VAL A 233 -8.03 -0.12 3.91
C VAL A 233 -7.90 0.38 2.47
N SER A 234 -7.64 1.68 2.28
CA SER A 234 -7.41 2.24 0.94
C SER A 234 -6.16 1.66 0.28
N THR A 235 -5.06 1.54 1.03
CA THR A 235 -3.81 0.94 0.55
C THR A 235 -4.01 -0.54 0.17
N LEU A 236 -4.71 -1.30 1.00
CA LEU A 236 -5.02 -2.71 0.74
C LEU A 236 -5.87 -2.85 -0.50
N ARG A 237 -6.88 -1.99 -0.72
CA ARG A 237 -7.70 -2.00 -1.93
C ARG A 237 -6.85 -1.88 -3.20
N ASN A 238 -5.91 -0.95 -3.23
CA ASN A 238 -5.03 -0.76 -4.38
C ASN A 238 -4.13 -1.98 -4.64
N ARG A 239 -3.61 -2.61 -3.58
CA ARG A 239 -2.79 -3.83 -3.68
C ARG A 239 -3.58 -5.06 -4.10
N ILE A 240 -4.83 -5.14 -3.70
CA ILE A 240 -5.69 -6.27 -4.09
C ILE A 240 -6.06 -6.14 -5.57
N ASN A 241 -6.28 -4.93 -6.06
CA ASN A 241 -6.50 -4.70 -7.49
C ASN A 241 -5.32 -5.19 -8.33
N SER A 242 -4.07 -5.05 -7.84
CA SER A 242 -2.90 -5.56 -8.57
C SER A 242 -2.72 -7.08 -8.50
N LEU A 243 -3.33 -7.77 -7.52
CA LEU A 243 -3.47 -9.24 -7.55
C LEU A 243 -4.49 -9.70 -8.62
N GLY A 244 -5.26 -8.76 -9.18
CA GLY A 244 -6.30 -9.01 -10.17
C GLY A 244 -7.46 -9.85 -9.63
N VAL A 245 -7.73 -9.74 -8.34
CA VAL A 245 -8.93 -10.31 -7.71
C VAL A 245 -10.12 -9.43 -8.07
N ALA A 246 -11.14 -10.01 -8.70
CA ALA A 246 -12.27 -9.24 -9.23
C ALA A 246 -13.22 -8.70 -8.14
N GLU A 247 -13.37 -9.42 -7.02
CA GLU A 247 -14.36 -9.08 -5.99
C GLU A 247 -13.82 -9.30 -4.57
N PRO A 248 -12.96 -8.40 -4.07
CA PRO A 248 -12.45 -8.51 -2.70
C PRO A 248 -13.41 -7.91 -1.68
N LEU A 249 -13.55 -8.57 -0.52
CA LEU A 249 -14.20 -8.01 0.65
C LEU A 249 -13.14 -7.44 1.59
N ILE A 250 -13.22 -6.14 1.89
CA ILE A 250 -12.32 -5.46 2.82
C ILE A 250 -13.18 -4.74 3.84
N VAL A 251 -13.21 -5.24 5.06
CA VAL A 251 -14.05 -4.68 6.13
C VAL A 251 -13.23 -4.47 7.39
N GLN A 252 -13.49 -3.36 8.07
CA GLN A 252 -12.99 -3.14 9.41
C GLN A 252 -13.75 -4.07 10.37
N GLN A 253 -13.01 -4.80 11.19
CA GLN A 253 -13.56 -5.66 12.24
C GLN A 253 -13.15 -5.11 13.60
N GLY A 254 -14.12 -4.53 14.33
CA GLY A 254 -13.86 -3.85 15.61
C GLY A 254 -12.94 -2.64 15.47
N ASP A 255 -12.17 -2.33 16.52
CA ASP A 255 -11.43 -1.07 16.63
C ASP A 255 -10.00 -1.09 16.06
N SER A 256 -9.48 -2.26 15.66
CA SER A 256 -8.06 -2.38 15.28
C SER A 256 -7.74 -3.43 14.22
N ARG A 257 -8.77 -4.10 13.68
CA ARG A 257 -8.57 -5.20 12.73
C ARG A 257 -9.24 -4.92 11.40
N ILE A 258 -8.65 -5.47 10.35
CA ILE A 258 -9.17 -5.44 8.98
C ILE A 258 -9.26 -6.89 8.53
N VAL A 259 -10.45 -7.30 8.11
CA VAL A 259 -10.71 -8.58 7.45
C VAL A 259 -10.63 -8.35 5.95
N VAL A 260 -9.84 -9.20 5.29
CA VAL A 260 -9.70 -9.22 3.84
C VAL A 260 -10.02 -10.61 3.33
N GLU A 261 -10.99 -10.71 2.42
CA GLU A 261 -11.34 -11.96 1.76
C GLU A 261 -11.13 -11.84 0.26
N LEU A 262 -10.40 -12.80 -0.30
CA LEU A 262 -10.05 -12.84 -1.73
C LEU A 262 -10.54 -14.17 -2.33
N PRO A 263 -11.82 -14.24 -2.76
CA PRO A 263 -12.38 -15.45 -3.37
C PRO A 263 -11.71 -15.79 -4.70
N GLY A 264 -11.42 -17.08 -4.92
CA GLY A 264 -10.82 -17.58 -6.14
C GLY A 264 -9.34 -17.24 -6.34
N LEU A 265 -8.69 -16.60 -5.38
CA LEU A 265 -7.26 -16.33 -5.42
C LEU A 265 -6.48 -17.63 -5.24
N GLN A 266 -5.64 -17.97 -6.22
CA GLN A 266 -4.85 -19.21 -6.18
C GLN A 266 -3.48 -19.01 -5.50
N ASP A 267 -2.82 -17.87 -5.72
CA ASP A 267 -1.48 -17.59 -5.17
C ASP A 267 -1.55 -16.89 -3.80
N THR A 268 -1.73 -17.69 -2.76
CA THR A 268 -1.86 -17.20 -1.38
C THR A 268 -0.56 -16.59 -0.83
N ALA A 269 0.59 -17.08 -1.30
CA ALA A 269 1.90 -16.63 -0.87
C ALA A 269 2.21 -15.25 -1.46
N GLU A 270 1.93 -15.04 -2.75
CA GLU A 270 2.03 -13.74 -3.40
C GLU A 270 1.10 -12.72 -2.73
N ALA A 271 -0.14 -13.11 -2.44
CA ALA A 271 -1.08 -12.26 -1.72
C ALA A 271 -0.58 -11.86 -0.33
N LYS A 272 -0.08 -12.82 0.46
CA LYS A 272 0.50 -12.53 1.78
C LYS A 272 1.70 -11.58 1.66
N ARG A 273 2.58 -11.78 0.68
CA ARG A 273 3.74 -10.90 0.43
C ARG A 273 3.30 -9.48 0.10
N LEU A 274 2.37 -9.32 -0.84
CA LEU A 274 1.93 -8.03 -1.31
C LEU A 274 1.12 -7.27 -0.25
N LEU A 275 0.21 -7.94 0.45
CA LEU A 275 -0.57 -7.30 1.53
C LEU A 275 0.28 -7.00 2.76
N GLY A 276 1.31 -7.82 3.03
CA GLY A 276 2.26 -7.60 4.14
C GLY A 276 3.36 -6.59 3.84
N ALA A 277 3.51 -6.12 2.60
CA ALA A 277 4.52 -5.14 2.25
C ALA A 277 4.28 -3.80 2.97
N THR A 278 5.32 -3.02 3.24
CA THR A 278 5.17 -1.65 3.75
C THR A 278 5.74 -0.69 2.73
N ALA A 279 4.94 0.30 2.32
CA ALA A 279 5.37 1.34 1.40
C ALA A 279 5.72 2.59 2.21
N THR A 280 6.91 3.11 2.03
CA THR A 280 7.36 4.39 2.59
C THR A 280 7.88 5.28 1.46
N LEU A 281 7.94 6.58 1.70
CA LEU A 281 8.49 7.53 0.74
C LEU A 281 9.89 7.93 1.18
N GLU A 282 10.78 8.15 0.24
CA GLU A 282 12.12 8.68 0.52
C GLU A 282 12.39 9.89 -0.35
N TYR A 283 12.70 11.01 0.29
CA TYR A 283 13.11 12.24 -0.38
C TYR A 283 14.61 12.19 -0.60
N ARG A 284 15.03 12.29 -1.87
CA ARG A 284 16.42 12.15 -2.30
C ARG A 284 16.81 13.31 -3.21
N ALA A 285 18.07 13.73 -3.12
CA ALA A 285 18.61 14.77 -3.98
C ALA A 285 18.83 14.24 -5.41
N VAL A 286 18.55 15.04 -6.43
CA VAL A 286 18.99 14.77 -7.79
C VAL A 286 20.50 15.07 -7.89
N ASP A 287 21.26 14.17 -8.51
CA ASP A 287 22.68 14.39 -8.77
C ASP A 287 22.87 15.10 -10.11
N GLU A 288 22.90 16.42 -10.06
CA GLU A 288 23.05 17.28 -11.24
C GLU A 288 24.47 17.27 -11.85
N SER A 289 25.47 16.70 -11.16
CA SER A 289 26.82 16.60 -11.72
C SER A 289 26.98 15.47 -12.76
N VAL A 290 25.97 14.61 -12.89
CA VAL A 290 25.99 13.44 -13.76
C VAL A 290 25.17 13.69 -15.01
N ASN A 291 25.78 13.45 -16.18
CA ASN A 291 25.02 13.40 -17.42
C ASN A 291 24.14 12.15 -17.45
N VAL A 292 22.83 12.34 -17.30
CA VAL A 292 21.85 11.25 -17.21
C VAL A 292 21.88 10.34 -18.45
N ALA A 293 22.04 10.91 -19.65
CA ALA A 293 22.07 10.13 -20.89
C ALA A 293 23.30 9.23 -20.97
N GLU A 294 24.46 9.73 -20.51
CA GLU A 294 25.68 8.93 -20.43
C GLU A 294 25.60 7.85 -19.33
N ALA A 295 25.03 8.19 -18.17
CA ALA A 295 24.83 7.25 -17.07
C ALA A 295 23.93 6.08 -17.51
N VAL A 296 22.84 6.34 -18.23
CA VAL A 296 21.95 5.29 -18.76
C VAL A 296 22.68 4.42 -19.80
N ARG A 297 23.49 5.01 -20.68
CA ARG A 297 24.21 4.28 -21.73
C ARG A 297 25.34 3.40 -21.18
N THR A 298 26.08 3.90 -20.19
CA THR A 298 27.29 3.25 -19.67
C THR A 298 27.05 2.44 -18.39
N GLY A 299 25.94 2.70 -17.69
CA GLY A 299 25.69 2.21 -16.34
C GLY A 299 26.62 2.83 -15.28
N SER A 300 27.46 3.80 -15.64
CA SER A 300 28.43 4.40 -14.73
C SER A 300 27.83 5.59 -14.01
N VAL A 301 27.78 5.50 -12.68
CA VAL A 301 27.38 6.59 -11.78
C VAL A 301 28.35 6.65 -10.60
N PRO A 302 28.50 7.82 -9.96
CA PRO A 302 29.27 7.94 -8.73
C PRO A 302 28.83 6.93 -7.66
N PRO A 303 29.73 6.47 -6.77
CA PRO A 303 29.41 5.45 -5.75
C PRO A 303 28.25 5.83 -4.82
N ASP A 304 28.04 7.12 -4.61
CA ASP A 304 26.98 7.69 -3.78
C ASP A 304 25.67 7.92 -4.54
N SER A 305 25.55 7.45 -5.79
CA SER A 305 24.44 7.77 -6.69
C SER A 305 23.87 6.52 -7.35
N ARG A 306 22.62 6.60 -7.81
CA ARG A 306 21.91 5.51 -8.48
C ARG A 306 20.94 6.06 -9.52
N ILE A 307 20.76 5.32 -10.62
CA ILE A 307 19.78 5.63 -11.66
C ILE A 307 18.41 5.12 -11.22
N TYR A 308 17.41 5.99 -11.29
CA TYR A 308 15.99 5.72 -11.10
C TYR A 308 15.22 6.07 -12.37
N TYR A 309 14.02 5.55 -12.50
CA TYR A 309 13.13 5.82 -13.62
C TYR A 309 11.78 6.27 -13.11
N PHE A 310 11.27 7.38 -13.63
CA PHE A 310 9.89 7.78 -13.42
C PHE A 310 8.92 6.79 -14.10
N LYS A 311 7.64 6.83 -13.71
CA LYS A 311 6.59 5.98 -14.31
C LYS A 311 6.46 6.13 -15.83
N ASP A 312 6.80 7.29 -16.37
CA ASP A 312 6.81 7.58 -17.80
C ASP A 312 8.11 7.13 -18.50
N GLY A 313 9.01 6.45 -17.79
CA GLY A 313 10.27 5.92 -18.30
C GLY A 313 11.42 6.93 -18.34
N ARG A 314 11.22 8.19 -17.92
CA ARG A 314 12.31 9.18 -17.88
C ARG A 314 13.33 8.78 -16.81
N PRO A 315 14.65 8.76 -17.13
CA PRO A 315 15.68 8.47 -16.14
C PRO A 315 16.01 9.69 -15.28
N ALA A 316 16.40 9.44 -14.03
CA ALA A 316 16.99 10.42 -13.12
C ALA A 316 18.13 9.78 -12.32
N VAL A 317 19.20 10.53 -12.06
CA VAL A 317 20.28 10.08 -11.17
C VAL A 317 20.05 10.73 -9.81
N LEU A 318 19.89 9.92 -8.78
CA LEU A 318 19.63 10.40 -7.42
C LEU A 318 20.77 9.99 -6.49
N LYS A 319 21.01 10.83 -5.48
CA LYS A 319 21.90 10.48 -4.37
C LYS A 319 21.30 9.35 -3.53
N LYS A 320 22.17 8.44 -3.10
CA LYS A 320 21.83 7.32 -2.21
C LYS A 320 21.45 7.79 -0.80
N LYS A 321 21.92 8.97 -0.39
CA LYS A 321 21.60 9.57 0.91
C LYS A 321 20.15 10.05 0.93
N VAL A 322 19.37 9.53 1.88
CA VAL A 322 17.99 9.97 2.12
C VAL A 322 18.00 11.26 2.93
N ILE A 323 17.19 12.24 2.51
CA ILE A 323 17.00 13.52 3.19
C ILE A 323 15.97 13.34 4.31
N VAL A 324 14.78 12.87 3.94
CA VAL A 324 13.62 12.63 4.81
C VAL A 324 12.90 11.35 4.36
N THR A 325 12.32 10.60 5.30
CA THR A 325 11.55 9.38 5.02
C THR A 325 10.06 9.56 5.34
N GLY A 326 9.22 8.65 4.84
CA GLY A 326 7.78 8.54 5.11
C GLY A 326 7.43 8.53 6.61
N ASP A 327 8.31 7.99 7.45
CA ASP A 327 8.11 7.90 8.90
C ASP A 327 8.15 9.29 9.57
N GLU A 328 8.75 10.27 8.90
CA GLU A 328 8.84 11.65 9.35
C GLU A 328 7.69 12.52 8.84
N LEU A 329 6.76 11.95 8.06
CA LEU A 329 5.54 12.63 7.61
C LEU A 329 4.48 12.58 8.71
N VAL A 330 3.91 13.74 8.99
CA VAL A 330 2.82 13.93 9.96
C VAL A 330 1.47 13.80 9.28
N ASP A 331 1.36 14.40 8.10
CA ASP A 331 0.14 14.44 7.31
C ASP A 331 0.50 14.52 5.82
N ALA A 332 -0.39 14.00 4.98
CA ALA A 332 -0.32 14.13 3.54
C ALA A 332 -1.75 14.24 2.99
N SER A 333 -2.06 15.36 2.34
CA SER A 333 -3.40 15.63 1.81
C SER A 333 -3.32 16.09 0.37
N SER A 334 -4.31 15.70 -0.43
CA SER A 334 -4.47 16.27 -1.77
C SER A 334 -5.02 17.69 -1.64
N ALA A 335 -4.38 18.63 -2.31
CA ALA A 335 -4.76 20.03 -2.34
C ALA A 335 -4.62 20.55 -3.78
N ALA A 336 -5.33 21.62 -4.15
CA ALA A 336 -4.99 22.33 -5.37
C ALA A 336 -3.79 23.23 -5.10
N ASP A 337 -2.83 23.28 -6.02
CA ASP A 337 -1.74 24.24 -5.97
C ASP A 337 -2.34 25.67 -6.02
N PRO A 338 -2.05 26.55 -5.05
CA PRO A 338 -2.64 27.89 -5.01
C PRO A 338 -2.26 28.80 -6.17
N GLN A 339 -1.16 28.52 -6.87
CA GLN A 339 -0.66 29.32 -7.99
C GLN A 339 -1.15 28.78 -9.34
N THR A 340 -1.10 27.45 -9.52
CA THR A 340 -1.43 26.84 -10.83
C THR A 340 -2.86 26.29 -10.89
N GLY A 341 -3.50 26.03 -9.74
CA GLY A 341 -4.79 25.36 -9.66
C GLY A 341 -4.75 23.86 -9.98
N GLU A 342 -3.57 23.31 -10.23
CA GLU A 342 -3.38 21.89 -10.54
C GLU A 342 -3.46 21.03 -9.27
N PRO A 343 -3.88 19.75 -9.37
CA PRO A 343 -3.84 18.84 -8.24
C PRO A 343 -2.40 18.65 -7.73
N ALA A 344 -2.20 18.92 -6.45
CA ALA A 344 -0.95 18.78 -5.72
C ALA A 344 -1.14 17.91 -4.48
N VAL A 345 -0.02 17.45 -3.92
CA VAL A 345 0.01 16.76 -2.63
C VAL A 345 0.73 17.66 -1.63
N SER A 346 0.00 18.12 -0.63
CA SER A 346 0.55 18.84 0.52
C SER A 346 1.09 17.82 1.53
N VAL A 347 2.33 18.02 1.97
CA VAL A 347 3.00 17.11 2.91
C VAL A 347 3.45 17.91 4.12
N ALA A 348 3.05 17.48 5.31
CA ALA A 348 3.51 18.03 6.57
C ALA A 348 4.56 17.10 7.17
N LEU A 349 5.74 17.63 7.51
CA LEU A 349 6.80 16.90 8.20
C LEU A 349 6.76 17.15 9.70
N ASN A 350 7.28 16.21 10.48
CA ASN A 350 7.47 16.41 11.92
C ASN A 350 8.67 17.34 12.16
N SER A 351 8.85 17.77 13.42
CA SER A 351 9.93 18.68 13.81
C SER A 351 11.35 18.17 13.47
N ALA A 352 11.57 16.87 13.39
CA ALA A 352 12.86 16.28 13.02
C ALA A 352 13.08 16.30 11.50
N GLY A 353 12.09 15.85 10.72
CA GLY A 353 12.10 15.87 9.26
C GLY A 353 12.15 17.28 8.71
N ALA A 354 11.42 18.23 9.31
CA ALA A 354 11.46 19.65 8.94
C ALA A 354 12.85 20.25 9.09
N ARG A 355 13.59 19.90 10.17
CA ARG A 355 14.98 20.34 10.37
C ARG A 355 15.92 19.75 9.31
N LYS A 356 15.84 18.43 9.06
CA LYS A 356 16.63 17.78 7.99
C LYS A 356 16.35 18.39 6.62
N MET A 357 15.07 18.66 6.33
CA MET A 357 14.64 19.28 5.09
C MET A 357 15.16 20.72 4.98
N LEU A 358 15.09 21.51 6.05
CA LEU A 358 15.63 22.88 6.09
C LEU A 358 17.17 22.90 5.90
N ASP A 359 17.89 22.04 6.62
CA ASP A 359 19.35 21.92 6.52
C ASP A 359 19.77 21.56 5.10
N PHE A 360 19.04 20.65 4.44
CA PHE A 360 19.30 20.29 3.06
C PHE A 360 18.92 21.40 2.08
N THR A 361 17.70 21.92 2.16
CA THR A 361 17.15 22.88 1.20
C THR A 361 17.83 24.25 1.26
N SER A 362 18.26 24.69 2.44
CA SER A 362 19.02 25.95 2.61
C SER A 362 20.32 26.00 1.79
N GLN A 363 20.92 24.85 1.49
CA GLN A 363 22.17 24.72 0.71
C GLN A 363 21.92 24.26 -0.74
N ASN A 364 20.68 23.93 -1.10
CA ASN A 364 20.33 23.29 -2.38
C ASN A 364 19.11 23.94 -3.05
N VAL A 365 18.91 25.24 -2.84
CA VAL A 365 17.84 26.01 -3.49
C VAL A 365 18.02 25.95 -5.01
N GLY A 366 16.92 25.68 -5.72
CA GLY A 366 16.89 25.56 -7.18
C GLY A 366 17.39 24.22 -7.74
N LYS A 367 17.92 23.33 -6.90
CA LYS A 367 18.34 21.99 -7.31
C LYS A 367 17.19 20.99 -7.24
N GLY A 368 17.23 19.97 -8.10
CA GLY A 368 16.22 18.92 -8.14
C GLY A 368 16.15 18.08 -6.87
N MET A 369 14.92 17.78 -6.44
CA MET A 369 14.62 16.79 -5.40
C MET A 369 13.59 15.81 -5.94
N ALA A 370 13.80 14.52 -5.68
CA ALA A 370 12.90 13.46 -6.11
C ALA A 370 12.32 12.72 -4.90
N VAL A 371 11.10 12.22 -5.09
CA VAL A 371 10.43 11.33 -4.14
C VAL A 371 10.46 9.94 -4.72
N VAL A 372 11.03 8.99 -3.97
CA VAL A 372 11.11 7.59 -4.34
C VAL A 372 10.14 6.79 -3.48
N LEU A 373 9.32 5.94 -4.10
CA LEU A 373 8.44 5.02 -3.39
C LEU A 373 9.24 3.76 -3.06
N VAL A 374 9.46 3.52 -1.78
CA VAL A 374 10.20 2.35 -1.31
C VAL A 374 9.24 1.34 -0.69
N GLU A 375 9.13 0.18 -1.31
CA GLU A 375 8.34 -0.94 -0.82
C GLU A 375 9.26 -1.98 -0.16
N ARG A 376 8.98 -2.30 1.10
CA ARG A 376 9.63 -3.36 1.85
C ARG A 376 8.71 -4.56 1.88
N ILE A 377 9.05 -5.58 1.09
CA ILE A 377 8.31 -6.83 1.00
C ILE A 377 8.95 -7.82 1.97
N PRO A 378 8.24 -8.26 3.03
CA PRO A 378 8.79 -9.23 3.97
C PRO A 378 9.03 -10.58 3.26
N GLU A 379 10.20 -11.15 3.48
CA GLU A 379 10.58 -12.48 3.05
C GLU A 379 10.89 -13.35 4.27
N VAL A 380 10.36 -14.56 4.28
CA VAL A 380 10.72 -15.56 5.28
C VAL A 380 11.52 -16.63 4.58
N ARG A 381 12.77 -16.83 5.01
CA ARG A 381 13.62 -17.92 4.53
C ARG A 381 13.91 -18.85 5.69
N ILE A 382 13.90 -20.15 5.43
CA ILE A 382 14.37 -21.14 6.38
C ILE A 382 15.87 -21.33 6.13
N VAL A 383 16.69 -20.94 7.11
CA VAL A 383 18.13 -21.18 7.09
C VAL A 383 18.43 -22.06 8.31
N ASP A 384 18.98 -23.25 8.07
CA ASP A 384 19.32 -24.23 9.12
C ASP A 384 18.15 -24.57 10.07
N GLY A 385 16.94 -24.71 9.51
CA GLY A 385 15.74 -25.06 10.28
C GLY A 385 15.18 -23.94 11.16
N LYS A 386 15.73 -22.71 11.08
CA LYS A 386 15.20 -21.52 11.76
C LYS A 386 14.61 -20.54 10.74
N GLU A 387 13.46 -19.97 11.06
CA GLU A 387 12.87 -18.89 10.28
C GLU A 387 13.71 -17.62 10.42
N VAL A 388 14.36 -17.21 9.33
CA VAL A 388 15.02 -15.92 9.21
C VAL A 388 14.09 -14.99 8.43
N ARG A 389 13.71 -13.87 9.06
CA ARG A 389 12.92 -12.82 8.42
C ARG A 389 13.86 -11.81 7.78
N SER A 390 13.77 -11.65 6.47
CA SER A 390 14.43 -10.59 5.70
C SER A 390 13.37 -9.72 5.01
N ALA A 391 13.79 -8.69 4.30
CA ALA A 391 12.90 -7.90 3.44
C ALA A 391 13.57 -7.66 2.09
N LYS A 392 12.83 -7.89 1.00
CA LYS A 392 13.18 -7.40 -0.32
C LYS A 392 12.78 -5.92 -0.38
N ILE A 393 13.71 -5.07 -0.77
CA ILE A 393 13.46 -3.64 -0.94
C ILE A 393 13.28 -3.39 -2.43
N GLU A 394 12.11 -2.88 -2.81
CA GLU A 394 11.81 -2.40 -4.14
C GLU A 394 11.73 -0.87 -4.09
N GLU A 395 12.47 -0.20 -4.97
CA GLU A 395 12.49 1.25 -5.06
C GLU A 395 11.91 1.61 -6.43
N ASN A 396 10.81 2.37 -6.43
CA ASN A 396 10.00 2.71 -7.59
C ASN A 396 9.86 4.21 -7.78
#